data_AF-A0A972J0I2-F1
#
_entry.id   AF-A0A972J0I2-F1
#
_cell.length_a   1.000
_cell.length_b   1.000
_cell.length_c   1.000
_cell.angle_alpha   90.00
_cell.angle_beta   90.00
_cell.angle_gamma   90.00
#
_symmetry.space_group_name_H-M   'P 1'
#
loop_
_entity.id
_entity.type
_entity.pdbx_description
1 polymer ?
#
loop_
_entity_poly.entity_id
_entity_poly.type
_entity_poly.pdbx_seq_one_letter_code
_entity_poly.pdbx_strand_id
1 'polypeptide(L)'
;MPALSDLCERLNQQFLDPQNLNIPTDTQTEAVREALAGMNAFLGRQYTLEGLDGALESSLPEHCLPVLVCGAAAFALDFSLRKRLSGFASAIGREETLRLWCAHLSRQFDAGLDRLRALSLQSEAGLPFGAWTWNESPHWREEEGL
;
A
#
# COMPACT_ATOMS: atom_id res chain seq x y z
N MET A 1 15.17 8.21 2.02
CA MET A 1 14.17 7.21 1.59
C MET A 1 13.88 6.34 2.80
N PRO A 2 12.62 5.98 3.06
CA PRO A 2 12.22 5.30 4.30
C PRO A 2 12.77 3.86 4.34
N ALA A 3 13.43 3.50 5.43
CA ALA A 3 13.91 2.15 5.69
C ALA A 3 12.89 1.34 6.50
N LEU A 4 13.04 0.01 6.52
CA LEU A 4 12.22 -0.88 7.34
C LEU A 4 12.21 -0.50 8.83
N SER A 5 13.36 -0.09 9.38
CA SER A 5 13.48 0.36 10.77
C SER A 5 12.54 1.53 11.07
N ASP A 6 12.50 2.52 10.17
CA ASP A 6 11.67 3.72 10.34
C ASP A 6 10.18 3.37 10.30
N LEU A 7 9.80 2.41 9.45
CA LEU A 7 8.41 1.96 9.37
C LEU A 7 7.99 1.19 10.62
N CYS A 8 8.86 0.32 11.15
CA CYS A 8 8.61 -0.38 12.41
C CYS A 8 8.48 0.61 13.57
N GLU A 9 9.36 1.61 13.67
CA GLU A 9 9.25 2.66 14.70
C GLU A 9 7.92 3.42 14.61
N ARG A 10 7.54 3.85 13.40
CA ARG A 10 6.26 4.54 13.18
C ARG A 10 5.06 3.65 13.51
N LEU A 11 5.12 2.37 13.16
CA LEU A 11 4.09 1.39 13.49
C LEU A 11 3.93 1.24 15.01
N ASN A 12 5.03 1.15 15.75
CA ASN A 12 4.99 1.11 17.21
C ASN A 12 4.36 2.38 17.79
N GLN A 13 4.87 3.55 17.42
CA GLN A 13 4.41 4.84 17.97
C GLN A 13 2.94 5.15 17.64
N GLN A 14 2.49 4.85 16.43
CA GLN A 14 1.17 5.26 15.96
C GLN A 14 0.07 4.26 16.35
N PHE A 15 0.39 2.97 16.44
CA PHE A 15 -0.61 1.92 16.61
C PHE A 15 -0.37 1.10 17.88
N LEU A 16 0.84 0.58 18.09
CA LEU A 16 1.06 -0.41 19.14
C LEU A 16 1.18 0.19 20.55
N ASP A 17 1.94 1.29 20.70
CA ASP A 17 2.16 1.96 21.98
C ASP A 17 0.85 2.50 22.60
N PRO A 18 -0.04 3.17 21.84
CA PRO A 18 -1.34 3.62 22.37
C PRO A 18 -2.21 2.49 22.91
N GLN A 19 -2.06 1.27 22.38
CA GLN A 19 -2.80 0.09 22.82
C GLN A 19 -2.04 -0.77 23.82
N ASN A 20 -0.84 -0.32 24.23
CA ASN A 20 0.07 -1.05 25.09
C ASN A 20 0.27 -2.50 24.62
N LEU A 21 0.53 -2.64 23.31
CA LEU A 21 0.77 -3.90 22.64
C LEU A 21 2.26 -4.05 22.36
N ASN A 22 2.85 -5.15 22.82
CA ASN A 22 4.23 -5.50 22.49
C ASN A 22 4.21 -6.64 21.46
N ILE A 23 4.40 -6.28 20.18
CA ILE A 23 4.48 -7.24 19.07
C ILE A 23 5.96 -7.50 18.75
N PRO A 24 6.43 -8.76 18.68
CA PRO A 24 7.82 -9.06 18.33
C PRO A 24 8.23 -8.47 16.98
N THR A 25 9.48 -8.01 16.87
CA THR A 25 10.03 -7.38 15.64
C THR A 25 9.92 -8.27 14.41
N ASP A 26 10.06 -9.59 14.56
CA ASP A 26 9.90 -10.54 13.46
C ASP A 26 8.46 -10.51 12.91
N THR A 27 7.47 -10.43 13.80
CA THR A 27 6.05 -10.31 13.42
C THR A 27 5.75 -8.95 12.79
N GLN A 28 6.40 -7.88 13.24
CA GLN A 28 6.28 -6.56 12.60
C GLN A 28 6.85 -6.58 11.19
N THR A 29 8.03 -7.20 11.00
CA THR A 29 8.66 -7.36 9.69
C THR A 29 7.78 -8.17 8.74
N GLU A 30 7.22 -9.28 9.20
CA GLU A 30 6.30 -10.08 8.40
C GLU A 30 5.03 -9.30 8.03
N ALA A 31 4.49 -8.51 8.95
CA ALA A 31 3.32 -7.69 8.69
C ALA A 31 3.60 -6.60 7.65
N VAL A 32 4.78 -5.98 7.68
CA VAL A 32 5.23 -5.04 6.65
C VAL A 32 5.41 -5.74 5.31
N ARG A 33 5.96 -6.97 5.30
CA ARG A 33 6.09 -7.78 4.08
C ARG A 33 4.74 -8.06 3.45
N GLU A 34 3.79 -8.55 4.24
CA GLU A 34 2.45 -8.89 3.77
C GLU A 34 1.70 -7.65 3.26
N ALA A 35 1.81 -6.53 3.98
CA ALA A 35 1.22 -5.25 3.56
C ALA A 35 1.82 -4.75 2.23
N LEU A 36 3.13 -4.85 2.07
CA LEU A 36 3.81 -4.48 0.83
C LEU A 36 3.43 -5.41 -0.33
N ALA A 37 3.36 -6.72 -0.08
CA ALA A 37 2.93 -7.71 -1.06
C ALA A 37 1.47 -7.47 -1.50
N GLY A 38 0.56 -7.21 -0.56
CA GLY A 38 -0.84 -6.89 -0.85
C GLY A 38 -0.99 -5.59 -1.65
N MET A 39 -0.25 -4.55 -1.28
CA MET A 39 -0.23 -3.28 -2.03
C MET A 39 0.33 -3.45 -3.44
N ASN A 40 1.41 -4.22 -3.59
CA ASN A 40 2.02 -4.53 -4.89
C ASN A 40 1.05 -5.31 -5.79
N ALA A 41 0.38 -6.32 -5.24
CA ALA A 41 -0.62 -7.10 -5.95
C ALA A 41 -1.81 -6.25 -6.39
N PHE A 42 -2.29 -5.34 -5.53
CA PHE A 42 -3.43 -4.49 -5.84
C PHE A 42 -3.13 -3.41 -6.89
N LEU A 43 -1.96 -2.76 -6.78
CA LEU A 43 -1.53 -1.70 -7.69
C LEU A 43 -0.89 -2.23 -8.98
N GLY A 44 -0.59 -3.53 -9.06
CA GLY A 44 0.11 -4.13 -10.19
C GLY A 44 1.55 -3.62 -10.35
N ARG A 45 2.20 -3.21 -9.25
CA ARG A 45 3.57 -2.66 -9.21
C ARG A 45 4.43 -3.48 -8.26
N GLN A 46 5.76 -3.41 -8.42
CA GLN A 46 6.71 -4.13 -7.57
C GLN A 46 7.56 -3.13 -6.79
N TYR A 47 6.97 -2.52 -5.76
CA TYR A 47 7.72 -1.65 -4.85
C TYR A 47 8.62 -2.48 -3.94
N THR A 48 9.81 -1.95 -3.70
CA THR A 48 10.83 -2.49 -2.80
C THR A 48 11.02 -1.56 -1.62
N LEU A 49 11.44 -2.11 -0.49
CA LEU A 49 11.73 -1.38 0.73
C LEU A 49 13.12 -1.76 1.24
N GLU A 50 13.95 -0.76 1.52
CA GLU A 50 15.29 -0.98 2.06
C GLU A 50 15.23 -1.78 3.38
N GLY A 51 16.03 -2.85 3.45
CA GLY A 51 16.10 -3.73 4.62
C GLY A 51 15.05 -4.84 4.66
N LEU A 52 14.13 -4.89 3.69
CA LEU A 52 13.17 -5.98 3.53
C LEU A 52 13.63 -6.93 2.41
N ASP A 53 13.68 -8.23 2.69
CA ASP A 53 14.02 -9.31 1.74
C ASP A 53 15.32 -9.08 0.94
N GLY A 54 16.30 -8.42 1.57
CA GLY A 54 17.61 -8.13 0.98
C GLY A 54 17.64 -6.95 0.01
N ALA A 55 16.57 -6.16 -0.10
CA ALA A 55 16.55 -4.96 -0.91
C ALA A 55 17.48 -3.88 -0.32
N LEU A 56 18.39 -3.37 -1.15
CA LEU A 56 19.36 -2.32 -0.79
C LEU A 56 18.79 -0.91 -0.93
N GLU A 57 17.74 -0.74 -1.73
CA GLU A 57 17.13 0.56 -1.99
C GLU A 57 15.60 0.47 -1.94
N SER A 58 14.99 1.52 -1.40
CA SER A 58 13.54 1.70 -1.34
C SER A 58 13.06 2.39 -2.61
N SER A 59 12.18 1.72 -3.37
CA SER A 59 11.51 2.30 -4.55
C SER A 59 10.09 2.78 -4.23
N LEU A 60 9.65 2.61 -2.98
CA LEU A 60 8.31 2.99 -2.54
C LEU A 60 8.18 4.52 -2.43
N PRO A 61 7.21 5.15 -3.13
CA PRO A 61 6.96 6.58 -3.01
C PRO A 61 6.47 6.98 -1.60
N GLU A 62 6.83 8.18 -1.15
CA GLU A 62 6.47 8.65 0.19
C GLU A 62 4.95 8.73 0.43
N HIS A 63 4.17 9.02 -0.61
CA HIS A 63 2.71 9.10 -0.52
C HIS A 63 2.03 7.73 -0.29
N CYS A 64 2.73 6.62 -0.57
CA CYS A 64 2.25 5.26 -0.29
C CYS A 64 2.53 4.84 1.16
N LEU A 65 3.46 5.50 1.87
CA LEU A 65 3.87 5.11 3.22
C LEU A 65 2.72 5.06 4.23
N PRO A 66 1.81 6.04 4.31
CA PRO A 66 0.73 5.99 5.30
C PRO A 66 -0.18 4.77 5.12
N VAL A 67 -0.43 4.40 3.86
CA VAL A 67 -1.24 3.21 3.52
C VAL A 67 -0.48 1.95 3.89
N LEU A 68 0.82 1.86 3.59
CA LEU A 68 1.65 0.72 3.98
C LEU A 68 1.70 0.53 5.50
N VAL A 69 1.92 1.59 6.28
CA VAL A 69 1.98 1.50 7.74
C VAL A 69 0.64 1.08 8.33
N CYS A 70 -0.47 1.57 7.79
CA CYS A 70 -1.81 1.16 8.20
C CYS A 70 -2.07 -0.33 7.92
N GLY A 71 -1.70 -0.81 6.73
CA GLY A 71 -1.78 -2.23 6.37
C GLY A 71 -0.91 -3.10 7.28
N ALA A 72 0.34 -2.68 7.52
CA ALA A 72 1.24 -3.39 8.41
C ALA A 72 0.70 -3.46 9.85
N ALA A 73 0.06 -2.41 10.34
CA ALA A 73 -0.62 -2.44 11.64
C ALA A 73 -1.78 -3.45 11.66
N ALA A 74 -2.60 -3.49 10.60
CA ALA A 74 -3.69 -4.45 10.47
C ALA A 74 -3.17 -5.90 10.50
N PHE A 75 -2.16 -6.22 9.70
CA PHE A 75 -1.56 -7.56 9.66
C PHE A 75 -0.85 -7.93 10.96
N ALA A 76 -0.14 -7.00 11.59
CA ALA A 76 0.53 -7.25 12.87
C ALA A 76 -0.48 -7.60 13.97
N LEU A 77 -1.63 -6.92 14.00
CA LEU A 77 -2.73 -7.23 14.91
C LEU A 77 -3.39 -8.55 14.58
N ASP A 78 -3.65 -8.84 13.32
CA ASP A 78 -4.25 -10.11 12.90
C ASP A 78 -3.36 -11.29 13.29
N PHE A 79 -2.05 -11.22 13.03
CA PHE A 79 -1.08 -12.22 13.48
C PHE A 79 -1.07 -12.37 15.00
N SER A 80 -1.11 -11.26 15.72
CA SER A 80 -1.14 -11.26 17.19
C SER A 80 -2.42 -11.87 17.75
N LEU A 81 -3.57 -11.59 17.14
CA LEU A 81 -4.87 -12.15 17.51
C LEU A 81 -4.92 -13.65 17.23
N ARG A 82 -4.44 -14.10 16.07
CA ARG A 82 -4.33 -15.53 15.73
C ARG A 82 -3.43 -16.28 16.71
N LYS A 83 -2.28 -15.69 17.07
CA LYS A 83 -1.37 -16.26 18.06
C LYS A 83 -2.01 -16.31 19.45
N ARG A 84 -2.78 -15.30 19.85
CA ARG A 84 -3.52 -15.31 21.12
C ARG A 84 -4.63 -16.35 21.14
N LEU A 85 -5.36 -16.52 20.04
CA LEU A 85 -6.37 -17.57 19.88
C LEU A 85 -5.79 -18.98 19.97
N SER A 86 -4.54 -19.19 19.54
CA SER A 86 -3.83 -20.46 19.76
C SER A 86 -3.39 -20.69 21.21
N GLY A 87 -3.41 -19.65 22.06
CA GLY A 87 -3.08 -19.73 23.49
C GLY A 87 -4.32 -19.78 24.38
N PHE A 88 -4.24 -20.48 25.51
CA PHE A 88 -5.33 -20.61 26.49
C PHE A 88 -5.58 -19.32 27.33
N ALA A 89 -5.38 -18.12 26.79
CA ALA A 89 -5.41 -16.89 27.57
C ALA A 89 -6.79 -16.21 27.56
N SER A 90 -7.47 -16.34 28.70
CA SER A 90 -8.76 -15.72 29.06
C SER A 90 -8.67 -14.18 29.12
N ALA A 91 -8.99 -13.50 28.02
CA ALA A 91 -9.19 -12.04 28.00
C ALA A 91 -10.25 -11.65 26.95
N ILE A 92 -11.42 -12.28 27.04
CA ILE A 92 -12.52 -12.22 26.06
C ILE A 92 -12.93 -10.76 25.72
N GLY A 93 -12.93 -9.85 26.70
CA GLY A 93 -13.36 -8.45 26.50
C GLY A 93 -12.37 -7.55 25.75
N ARG A 94 -11.05 -7.75 25.92
CA ARG A 94 -10.04 -6.96 25.17
C ARG A 94 -9.88 -7.48 23.74
N GLU A 95 -10.19 -8.75 23.53
CA GLU A 95 -10.08 -9.39 22.23
C GLU A 95 -11.08 -8.85 21.21
N GLU A 96 -12.35 -8.68 21.61
CA GLU A 96 -13.38 -8.14 20.71
C GLU A 96 -13.04 -6.72 20.23
N THR A 97 -12.60 -5.85 21.15
CA THR A 97 -12.13 -4.50 20.80
C THR A 97 -10.96 -4.53 19.82
N LEU A 98 -9.98 -5.42 20.04
CA LEU A 98 -8.85 -5.57 19.13
C LEU A 98 -9.26 -6.13 17.78
N ARG A 99 -10.24 -7.05 17.71
CA ARG A 99 -10.80 -7.54 16.44
C ARG A 99 -11.52 -6.45 15.67
N LEU A 100 -12.34 -5.64 16.35
CA LEU A 100 -13.02 -4.49 15.74
C LEU A 100 -12.01 -3.48 15.22
N TRP A 101 -10.94 -3.23 15.97
CA TRP A 101 -9.88 -2.33 15.56
C TRP A 101 -9.06 -2.89 14.39
N CYS A 102 -8.75 -4.18 14.39
CA CYS A 102 -8.14 -4.86 13.25
C CYS A 102 -9.00 -4.72 11.99
N ALA A 103 -10.31 -4.99 12.09
CA ALA A 103 -11.24 -4.83 10.97
C ALA A 103 -11.34 -3.36 10.49
N HIS A 104 -11.26 -2.41 11.41
CA HIS A 104 -11.21 -0.99 11.07
C HIS A 104 -9.93 -0.64 10.28
N LEU A 105 -8.76 -1.11 10.72
CA LEU A 105 -7.49 -0.88 10.04
C LEU A 105 -7.45 -1.57 8.67
N SER A 106 -7.98 -2.79 8.54
CA SER A 106 -8.11 -3.45 7.24
C SER A 106 -8.96 -2.62 6.27
N ARG A 107 -10.10 -2.09 6.72
CA ARG A 107 -10.93 -1.20 5.87
C ARG A 107 -10.22 0.10 5.51
N GLN A 108 -9.44 0.67 6.42
CA GLN A 108 -8.63 1.86 6.14
C GLN A 108 -7.54 1.57 5.12
N PHE A 109 -6.92 0.38 5.20
CA PHE A 109 -5.94 -0.08 4.21
C PHE A 109 -6.59 -0.22 2.84
N ASP A 110 -7.72 -0.92 2.73
CA ASP A 110 -8.46 -1.09 1.46
C ASP A 110 -8.85 0.26 0.84
N ALA A 111 -9.42 1.17 1.64
CA ALA A 111 -9.76 2.52 1.18
C ALA A 111 -8.52 3.34 0.77
N GLY A 112 -7.39 3.13 1.44
CA GLY A 112 -6.11 3.72 1.08
C GLY A 112 -5.60 3.22 -0.27
N LEU A 113 -5.70 1.91 -0.51
CA LEU A 113 -5.35 1.29 -1.79
C LEU A 113 -6.22 1.81 -2.93
N ASP A 114 -7.54 1.91 -2.74
CA ASP A 114 -8.46 2.49 -3.71
C ASP A 114 -8.08 3.94 -4.06
N ARG A 115 -7.71 4.73 -3.05
CA ARG A 115 -7.25 6.11 -3.26
C ARG A 115 -5.95 6.16 -4.06
N LEU A 116 -4.97 5.30 -3.75
CA LEU A 116 -3.71 5.23 -4.50
C LEU A 116 -3.95 4.82 -5.95
N ARG A 117 -4.87 3.89 -6.20
CA ARG A 117 -5.26 3.49 -7.54
C ARG A 117 -5.93 4.63 -8.30
N ALA A 118 -6.85 5.35 -7.66
CA ALA A 118 -7.50 6.51 -8.27
C ALA A 118 -6.47 7.61 -8.62
N LEU A 119 -5.51 7.88 -7.74
CA LEU A 119 -4.41 8.81 -8.01
C LEU A 119 -3.54 8.36 -9.17
N SER A 120 -3.21 7.06 -9.24
CA SER A 120 -2.42 6.49 -10.34
C SER A 120 -3.12 6.70 -11.68
N LEU A 121 -4.43 6.38 -11.75
CA LEU A 121 -5.25 6.59 -12.95
C LEU A 121 -5.35 8.08 -13.35
N GLN A 122 -5.46 8.99 -12.38
CA GLN A 122 -5.48 10.43 -12.64
C GLN A 122 -4.15 10.94 -13.18
N SER A 123 -3.03 10.40 -12.67
CA SER A 123 -1.68 10.78 -13.12
C SER A 123 -1.31 10.19 -14.49
N GLU A 124 -1.84 9.01 -14.84
CA GLU A 124 -1.59 8.33 -16.10
C GLU A 124 -2.50 8.83 -17.24
N ALA A 125 -3.51 9.65 -16.95
CA ALA A 125 -4.36 10.33 -17.93
C ALA A 125 -3.63 11.46 -18.70
N GLY A 126 -2.40 11.18 -19.15
CA GLY A 126 -1.67 11.97 -20.12
C GLY A 126 -2.36 11.93 -21.48
N LEU A 127 -2.88 13.08 -21.89
CA LEU A 127 -3.40 13.43 -23.23
C LEU A 127 -4.43 12.44 -23.83
N PRO A 128 -5.73 12.58 -23.48
CA PRO A 128 -6.80 11.79 -24.12
C PRO A 128 -6.96 12.06 -25.63
N PHE A 129 -6.33 13.10 -26.17
CA PHE A 129 -6.36 13.42 -27.59
C PHE A 129 -4.93 13.70 -28.05
N GLY A 130 -4.34 12.75 -28.79
CA GLY A 130 -3.20 13.06 -29.64
C GLY A 130 -3.60 14.17 -30.60
N ALA A 131 -2.70 15.12 -30.88
CA ALA A 131 -2.95 16.15 -31.87
C ALA A 131 -3.40 15.47 -33.17
N TRP A 132 -4.64 15.72 -33.59
CA TRP A 132 -5.14 15.23 -34.87
C TRP A 132 -4.28 15.87 -35.95
N THR A 133 -3.32 15.12 -36.49
CA THR A 133 -2.53 15.54 -37.64
C THR A 133 -3.41 15.40 -38.88
N TRP A 134 -4.14 16.47 -39.18
CA TRP A 134 -4.89 16.58 -40.43
C TRP A 134 -3.93 16.47 -41.61
N ASN A 135 -3.90 15.31 -42.27
CA ASN A 135 -3.16 15.09 -43.51
C ASN A 135 -4.07 15.49 -44.67
N GLU A 136 -4.07 16.77 -45.02
CA GLU A 136 -4.67 17.22 -46.27
C GLU A 136 -3.75 16.78 -47.41
N SER A 137 -3.99 15.58 -47.94
CA SER A 137 -3.40 15.19 -49.20
C SER A 137 -4.04 16.06 -50.31
N PRO A 138 -3.29 16.86 -51.07
CA PRO A 138 -3.86 17.75 -52.08
C PRO A 138 -4.12 16.96 -53.37
N HIS A 139 -5.15 16.10 -53.38
CA HIS A 139 -5.54 15.34 -54.59
C HIS A 139 -6.36 16.16 -55.60
N TRP A 140 -6.65 17.44 -55.31
CA TRP A 140 -7.53 18.25 -56.15
C TRP A 140 -6.78 19.18 -57.12
N ARG A 141 -5.44 19.18 -57.17
CA ARG A 141 -4.66 20.15 -57.97
C ARG A 141 -3.87 19.54 -59.14
N GLU A 142 -4.27 18.38 -59.67
CA GLU A 142 -3.63 17.76 -60.84
C GLU A 142 -4.48 17.72 -62.12
N GLU A 143 -5.57 18.50 -62.21
CA GLU A 143 -6.31 18.65 -63.47
C GLU A 143 -6.47 20.12 -63.89
N GLU A 144 -5.36 20.83 -64.14
CA GLU A 144 -5.36 21.92 -65.13
C GLU A 144 -4.00 21.96 -65.85
N GLY A 145 -3.82 21.01 -66.77
CA GLY A 145 -2.74 21.00 -67.73
C GLY A 145 -3.23 20.41 -69.05
N LEU A 146 -3.69 21.27 -69.95
CA LEU A 146 -3.40 21.33 -71.39
C LEU A 146 -4.33 22.32 -72.11
#